data_AF-A0A1V5DU14-F1
#
_entry.id   AF-A0A1V5DU14-F1
#
_cell.length_a   1.000
_cell.length_b   1.000
_cell.length_c   1.000
_cell.angle_alpha   90.00
_cell.angle_beta   90.00
_cell.angle_gamma   90.00
#
_symmetry.space_group_name_H-M   'P 1'
#
loop_
_entity.id
_entity.type
_entity.pdbx_description
1 polymer ?
#
loop_
_entity_poly.entity_id
_entity_poly.type
_entity_poly.pdbx_seq_one_letter_code
_entity_poly.pdbx_strand_id
1 'polypeptide(L)'
;MNINNFRVFFTGIISLFRRTVQLKKRQTCLFIFYSILLLSFLPSNVFSADEKNKDAARLFDFAETLFAEGDYYRAITEYKRVIFFSPEDPLAEKATFRIGESYFKAKKWLEAIEAFDFFRNKYPRSPMITEALYLEGLAEKELKRYENSLSSFQIIINSQSEQYADKAIYQTALVFLDSGNWPKAKDTFLLVPPSSSLASPARIMAEGLEKTDGIPRKNPATAGFLAAVLPGSGHVYTERYRDAAMAFLLNGAFILAAVELFRSERYAAGGVVTFFEILWYSGNIYSAVSSAHKYNEREKNKFLENLKKTSGLSLSYDPATSSPLLAFSFRY
;
A
#
# COMPACT_ATOMS: atom_id res chain seq x y z
N MET A 1 -84.94 57.93 52.02
CA MET A 1 -83.95 56.92 51.59
C MET A 1 -83.03 57.60 50.57
N ASN A 2 -81.77 57.86 50.92
CA ASN A 2 -80.98 58.91 50.25
C ASN A 2 -80.08 58.33 49.14
N ILE A 3 -80.45 58.59 47.88
CA ILE A 3 -79.88 58.02 46.64
C ILE A 3 -78.41 58.46 46.40
N ASN A 4 -77.95 59.53 47.04
CA ASN A 4 -76.60 60.08 46.81
C ASN A 4 -75.47 59.29 47.49
N ASN A 5 -75.72 58.59 48.60
CA ASN A 5 -74.67 57.81 49.28
C ASN A 5 -74.33 56.49 48.56
N PHE A 6 -75.25 55.96 47.76
CA PHE A 6 -75.01 54.72 47.01
C PHE A 6 -74.10 54.94 45.78
N ARG A 7 -74.17 56.13 45.17
CA ARG A 7 -73.41 56.49 43.96
C ARG A 7 -71.92 56.70 44.23
N VAL A 8 -71.56 57.26 45.39
CA VAL A 8 -70.17 57.48 45.83
C VAL A 8 -69.49 56.18 46.26
N PHE A 9 -70.25 55.26 46.87
CA PHE A 9 -69.73 53.96 47.27
C PHE A 9 -69.42 53.06 46.06
N PHE A 10 -70.30 53.05 45.05
CA PHE A 10 -70.09 52.27 43.82
C PHE A 10 -68.94 52.80 42.95
N THR A 11 -68.76 54.12 42.84
CA THR A 11 -67.62 54.69 42.09
C THR A 11 -66.27 54.42 42.77
N GLY A 12 -66.23 54.40 44.10
CA GLY A 12 -65.04 54.01 44.89
C GLY A 12 -64.65 52.54 44.66
N ILE A 13 -65.63 51.62 44.67
CA ILE A 13 -65.38 50.19 44.44
C ILE A 13 -64.93 49.91 43.01
N ILE A 14 -65.54 50.54 42.00
CA ILE A 14 -65.14 50.38 40.59
C ILE A 14 -63.72 50.92 40.35
N SER A 15 -63.35 52.02 41.01
CA SER A 15 -61.99 52.59 40.99
C SER A 15 -60.95 51.62 41.61
N LEU A 16 -61.25 51.06 42.78
CA LEU A 16 -60.41 50.07 43.46
C LEU A 16 -60.26 48.77 42.65
N PHE A 17 -61.34 48.32 42.01
CA PHE A 17 -61.34 47.13 41.14
C PHE A 17 -60.54 47.36 39.86
N ARG A 18 -60.65 48.54 39.22
CA ARG A 18 -59.80 48.90 38.07
C ARG A 18 -58.32 48.93 38.46
N ARG A 19 -57.97 49.50 39.62
CA ARG A 19 -56.58 49.62 40.10
C ARG A 19 -55.96 48.25 40.42
N THR A 20 -56.72 47.34 41.03
CA THR A 20 -56.28 45.96 41.31
C THR A 20 -56.13 45.11 40.06
N VAL A 21 -57.03 45.26 39.07
CA VAL A 21 -56.90 44.60 37.75
C VAL A 21 -55.69 45.10 36.96
N GLN A 22 -55.41 46.41 37.00
CA GLN A 22 -54.24 47.01 36.33
C GLN A 22 -52.91 46.57 36.96
N LEU A 23 -52.87 46.44 38.30
CA LEU A 23 -51.70 45.94 39.04
C LEU A 23 -51.41 44.47 38.69
N LYS A 24 -52.44 43.61 38.61
CA LYS A 24 -52.27 42.23 38.15
C LYS A 24 -51.75 42.15 36.71
N LYS A 25 -52.31 42.93 35.77
CA LYS A 25 -51.84 42.96 34.37
C LYS A 25 -50.37 43.39 34.25
N ARG A 26 -49.94 44.40 35.00
CA ARG A 26 -48.54 44.86 35.00
C ARG A 26 -47.59 43.80 35.57
N GLN A 27 -47.99 43.10 36.63
CA GLN A 27 -47.23 41.98 37.19
C GLN A 27 -47.16 40.80 36.22
N THR A 28 -48.25 40.49 35.51
CA THR A 28 -48.25 39.44 34.48
C THR A 28 -47.34 39.81 33.31
N CYS A 29 -47.36 41.06 32.84
CA CYS A 29 -46.45 41.53 31.79
C CYS A 29 -44.99 41.51 32.22
N LEU A 30 -44.68 41.92 33.46
CA LEU A 30 -43.32 41.82 34.00
C LEU A 30 -42.88 40.36 34.12
N PHE A 31 -43.76 39.47 34.59
CA PHE A 31 -43.45 38.04 34.69
C PHE A 31 -43.20 37.42 33.31
N ILE A 32 -44.02 37.74 32.31
CA ILE A 32 -43.82 37.31 30.91
C ILE A 32 -42.51 37.88 30.35
N PHE A 33 -42.22 39.15 30.60
CA PHE A 33 -40.98 39.79 30.15
C PHE A 33 -39.75 39.13 30.79
N TYR A 34 -39.75 38.90 32.09
CA TYR A 34 -38.65 38.23 32.79
C TYR A 34 -38.53 36.76 32.41
N SER A 35 -39.62 36.05 32.12
CA SER A 35 -39.56 34.66 31.65
C SER A 35 -39.06 34.55 30.20
N ILE A 36 -39.42 35.49 29.31
CA ILE A 36 -38.82 35.58 27.97
C ILE A 36 -37.32 35.94 28.07
N LEU A 37 -36.96 36.88 28.96
CA LEU A 37 -35.57 37.22 29.23
C LEU A 37 -34.80 35.99 29.74
N LEU A 38 -35.37 35.23 30.69
CA LEU A 38 -34.77 34.00 31.22
C LEU A 38 -34.59 32.93 30.13
N LEU A 39 -35.56 32.80 29.22
CA LEU A 39 -35.47 31.91 28.06
C LEU A 39 -34.39 32.34 27.05
N SER A 40 -34.13 33.65 26.91
CA SER A 40 -33.05 34.15 26.05
C SER A 40 -31.64 33.95 26.63
N PHE A 41 -31.55 33.63 27.92
CA PHE A 41 -30.31 33.27 28.61
C PHE A 41 -30.12 31.75 28.76
N LEU A 42 -31.00 30.92 28.20
CA LEU A 42 -30.74 29.48 28.09
C LEU A 42 -29.53 29.29 27.18
N PRO A 43 -28.45 28.65 27.64
CA PRO A 43 -27.30 28.38 26.79
C PRO A 43 -27.73 27.45 25.65
N SER A 44 -27.78 27.97 24.43
CA SER A 44 -28.04 27.21 23.19
C SER A 44 -27.01 26.11 22.90
N ASN A 45 -26.01 25.94 23.77
CA ASN A 45 -24.84 25.10 23.56
C ASN A 45 -24.94 23.71 24.22
N VAL A 46 -26.03 23.40 24.92
CA VAL A 46 -26.16 22.09 25.60
C VAL A 46 -26.72 20.99 24.68
N PHE A 47 -27.38 21.34 23.57
CA PHE A 47 -27.98 20.37 22.65
C PHE A 47 -27.10 20.00 21.44
N SER A 48 -26.14 20.86 21.06
CA SER A 48 -25.39 20.71 19.80
C SER A 48 -24.22 19.72 19.87
N ALA A 49 -23.59 19.54 21.02
CA ALA A 49 -22.41 18.67 21.15
C ALA A 49 -22.78 17.17 21.14
N ASP A 50 -23.86 16.78 21.82
CA ASP A 50 -24.27 15.36 21.93
C ASP A 50 -24.87 14.83 20.61
N GLU A 51 -25.59 15.67 19.86
CA GLU A 51 -26.14 15.29 18.54
C GLU A 51 -25.05 15.20 17.47
N LYS A 52 -24.11 16.17 17.42
CA LYS A 52 -22.98 16.17 16.49
C LYS A 52 -22.02 14.98 16.70
N ASN A 53 -21.80 14.58 17.95
CA ASN A 53 -20.98 13.41 18.28
C ASN A 53 -21.68 12.09 17.89
N LYS A 54 -23.01 12.01 18.03
CA LYS A 54 -23.80 10.84 17.58
C LYS A 54 -23.76 10.70 16.05
N ASP A 55 -23.72 11.80 15.31
CA ASP A 55 -23.61 11.77 13.85
C ASP A 55 -22.21 11.36 13.38
N ALA A 56 -21.15 11.83 14.05
CA ALA A 56 -19.77 11.42 13.76
C ALA A 56 -19.57 9.90 13.92
N ALA A 57 -20.04 9.35 15.05
CA ALA A 57 -19.93 7.91 15.34
C ALA A 57 -20.68 7.07 14.32
N ARG A 58 -21.93 7.43 13.97
CA ARG A 58 -22.73 6.72 12.97
C ARG A 58 -22.07 6.73 11.58
N LEU A 59 -21.57 7.89 11.14
CA LEU A 59 -20.87 8.00 9.86
C LEU A 59 -19.59 7.17 9.86
N PHE A 60 -18.85 7.19 10.98
CA PHE A 60 -17.63 6.41 11.13
C PHE A 60 -17.92 4.89 11.11
N ASP A 61 -18.93 4.42 11.84
CA ASP A 61 -19.30 3.00 11.88
C ASP A 61 -19.76 2.49 10.50
N PHE A 62 -20.49 3.32 9.76
CA PHE A 62 -20.87 2.99 8.39
C PHE A 62 -19.64 2.92 7.46
N ALA A 63 -18.68 3.83 7.62
CA ALA A 63 -17.42 3.79 6.89
C ALA A 63 -16.60 2.54 7.22
N GLU A 64 -16.49 2.13 8.49
CA GLU A 64 -15.81 0.89 8.89
C GLU A 64 -16.53 -0.35 8.32
N THR A 65 -17.86 -0.33 8.22
CA THR A 65 -18.63 -1.42 7.58
C THR A 65 -18.26 -1.56 6.10
N LEU A 66 -18.27 -0.46 5.36
CA LEU A 66 -17.86 -0.44 3.94
C LEU A 66 -16.39 -0.87 3.78
N PHE A 67 -15.52 -0.45 4.69
CA PHE A 67 -14.12 -0.85 4.69
C PHE A 67 -13.96 -2.36 4.89
N ALA A 68 -14.71 -2.94 5.84
CA ALA A 68 -14.71 -4.37 6.10
C ALA A 68 -15.27 -5.18 4.92
N GLU A 69 -16.24 -4.63 4.18
CA GLU A 69 -16.77 -5.20 2.92
C GLU A 69 -15.79 -5.08 1.74
N GLY A 70 -14.68 -4.35 1.90
CA GLY A 70 -13.71 -4.10 0.83
C GLY A 70 -14.10 -2.97 -0.12
N ASP A 71 -15.18 -2.24 0.15
CA ASP A 71 -15.63 -1.08 -0.61
C ASP A 71 -14.88 0.18 -0.17
N TYR A 72 -13.56 0.16 -0.39
CA TYR A 72 -12.63 1.17 0.12
C TYR A 72 -12.94 2.58 -0.39
N TYR A 73 -13.46 2.74 -1.62
CA TYR A 73 -13.77 4.06 -2.18
C TYR A 73 -15.01 4.69 -1.54
N ARG A 74 -16.05 3.90 -1.27
CA ARG A 74 -17.22 4.39 -0.53
C ARG A 74 -16.86 4.63 0.93
N ALA A 75 -16.04 3.77 1.54
CA ALA A 75 -15.49 4.02 2.88
C ALA A 75 -14.75 5.35 2.96
N ILE A 76 -13.84 5.66 2.02
CA ILE A 76 -13.15 6.96 1.92
C ILE A 76 -14.13 8.12 1.86
N THR A 77 -15.21 7.99 1.10
CA THR A 77 -16.24 9.03 0.98
C THR A 77 -16.90 9.30 2.33
N GLU A 78 -17.24 8.26 3.08
CA GLU A 78 -17.86 8.38 4.40
C GLU A 78 -16.88 8.86 5.47
N TYR A 79 -15.60 8.43 5.46
CA TYR A 79 -14.57 9.00 6.33
C TYR A 79 -14.36 10.50 6.06
N LYS A 80 -14.39 10.94 4.80
CA LYS A 80 -14.35 12.37 4.45
C LYS A 80 -15.55 13.13 5.01
N ARG A 81 -16.73 12.50 5.07
CA ARG A 81 -17.93 13.10 5.70
C ARG A 81 -17.76 13.25 7.20
N VAL A 82 -17.16 12.27 7.91
CA VAL A 82 -16.80 12.41 9.33
C VAL A 82 -15.94 13.66 9.54
N ILE A 83 -14.89 13.82 8.74
CA ILE A 83 -13.97 14.97 8.84
C ILE A 83 -14.68 16.29 8.52
N PHE A 84 -15.58 16.31 7.53
CA PHE A 84 -16.29 17.51 7.11
C PHE A 84 -17.33 17.98 8.14
N PHE A 85 -18.18 17.07 8.63
CA PHE A 85 -19.26 17.41 9.56
C PHE A 85 -18.77 17.55 11.00
N SER A 86 -17.71 16.80 11.37
CA SER A 86 -17.22 16.73 12.75
C SER A 86 -15.69 16.88 12.84
N PRO A 87 -15.11 18.02 12.37
CA PRO A 87 -13.66 18.20 12.24
C PRO A 87 -12.89 18.22 13.57
N GLU A 88 -13.55 18.56 14.68
CA GLU A 88 -12.98 18.62 16.04
C GLU A 88 -13.17 17.31 16.82
N ASP A 89 -13.96 16.37 16.29
CA ASP A 89 -14.21 15.09 16.94
C ASP A 89 -12.94 14.21 16.86
N PRO A 90 -12.58 13.46 17.92
CA PRO A 90 -11.47 12.51 17.88
C PRO A 90 -11.54 11.50 16.72
N LEU A 91 -12.73 11.16 16.26
CA LEU A 91 -12.94 10.29 15.10
C LEU A 91 -12.47 10.92 13.79
N ALA A 92 -12.33 12.25 13.68
CA ALA A 92 -11.77 12.89 12.49
C ALA A 92 -10.29 12.54 12.29
N GLU A 93 -9.52 12.40 13.37
CA GLU A 93 -8.14 11.90 13.32
C GLU A 93 -8.10 10.47 12.79
N LYS A 94 -8.90 9.58 13.40
CA LYS A 94 -9.00 8.18 12.98
C LYS A 94 -9.50 8.02 11.55
N ALA A 95 -10.49 8.81 11.14
CA ALA A 95 -11.01 8.82 9.78
C ALA A 95 -9.95 9.28 8.77
N THR A 96 -9.11 10.25 9.14
CA THR A 96 -8.01 10.70 8.28
C THR A 96 -6.99 9.57 8.05
N PHE A 97 -6.61 8.85 9.11
CA PHE A 97 -5.76 7.66 9.00
C PHE A 97 -6.40 6.56 8.14
N ARG A 98 -7.69 6.26 8.37
CA ARG A 98 -8.44 5.25 7.62
C ARG A 98 -8.57 5.54 6.12
N ILE A 99 -8.53 6.80 5.70
CA ILE A 99 -8.48 7.14 4.27
C ILE A 99 -7.19 6.62 3.64
N GLY A 100 -6.03 6.82 4.29
CA GLY A 100 -4.75 6.28 3.82
C GLY A 100 -4.76 4.75 3.79
N GLU A 101 -5.28 4.13 4.85
CA GLU A 101 -5.42 2.68 4.90
C GLU A 101 -6.33 2.14 3.78
N SER A 102 -7.43 2.83 3.49
CA SER A 102 -8.37 2.46 2.42
C SER A 102 -7.70 2.52 1.04
N TYR A 103 -6.94 3.58 0.74
CA TYR A 103 -6.16 3.64 -0.51
C TYR A 103 -5.12 2.53 -0.57
N PHE A 104 -4.46 2.22 0.55
CA PHE A 104 -3.49 1.16 0.65
C PHE A 104 -4.10 -0.21 0.35
N LYS A 105 -5.26 -0.55 0.94
CA LYS A 105 -5.96 -1.80 0.62
C LYS A 105 -6.45 -1.84 -0.82
N ALA A 106 -6.87 -0.70 -1.36
CA ALA A 106 -7.24 -0.54 -2.77
C ALA A 106 -6.03 -0.62 -3.74
N LYS A 107 -4.82 -0.83 -3.23
CA LYS A 107 -3.55 -0.85 -3.99
C LYS A 107 -3.28 0.44 -4.76
N LYS A 108 -3.84 1.54 -4.27
CA LYS A 108 -3.61 2.90 -4.76
C LYS A 108 -2.44 3.48 -3.98
N TRP A 109 -1.25 2.96 -4.30
CA TRP A 109 -0.03 3.19 -3.53
C TRP A 109 0.35 4.66 -3.43
N LEU A 110 0.21 5.41 -4.53
CA LEU A 110 0.57 6.82 -4.55
C LEU A 110 -0.39 7.64 -3.66
N GLU A 111 -1.70 7.41 -3.82
CA GLU A 111 -2.74 8.06 -3.04
C GLU A 111 -2.67 7.69 -1.55
N ALA A 112 -2.25 6.45 -1.24
CA ALA A 112 -1.99 6.01 0.13
C ALA A 112 -0.82 6.79 0.76
N ILE A 113 0.30 6.91 0.04
CA ILE A 113 1.47 7.70 0.49
C ILE A 113 1.07 9.15 0.76
N GLU A 114 0.37 9.79 -0.17
CA GLU A 114 -0.10 11.18 0.00
C GLU A 114 -1.04 11.34 1.19
N ALA A 115 -1.95 10.38 1.41
CA ALA A 115 -2.87 10.40 2.53
C ALA A 115 -2.17 10.17 3.88
N PHE A 116 -1.18 9.27 3.95
CA PHE A 116 -0.39 9.05 5.17
C PHE A 116 0.53 10.24 5.48
N ASP A 117 1.13 10.86 4.46
CA ASP A 117 1.90 12.09 4.65
C ASP A 117 1.02 13.22 5.19
N PHE A 118 -0.16 13.43 4.60
CA PHE A 118 -1.14 14.39 5.10
C PHE A 118 -1.54 14.09 6.55
N PHE A 119 -1.80 12.82 6.88
CA PHE A 119 -2.14 12.40 8.23
C PHE A 119 -1.04 12.75 9.25
N ARG A 120 0.23 12.41 8.96
CA ARG A 120 1.37 12.69 9.85
C ARG A 120 1.60 14.19 10.03
N ASN A 121 1.43 14.98 8.97
CA ASN A 121 1.57 16.43 9.02
C ASN A 121 0.43 17.09 9.83
N LYS A 122 -0.80 16.59 9.70
CA LYS A 122 -1.96 17.12 10.41
C LYS A 122 -2.04 16.68 11.87
N TYR A 123 -1.63 15.44 12.17
CA TYR A 123 -1.72 14.82 13.49
C TYR A 123 -0.34 14.30 13.98
N PRO A 124 0.67 15.17 14.16
CA PRO A 124 2.06 14.78 14.44
C PRO A 124 2.31 14.18 15.84
N ARG A 125 1.27 14.09 16.68
CA ARG A 125 1.32 13.42 18.00
C ARG A 125 0.41 12.20 18.08
N SER A 126 -0.17 11.78 16.96
CA SER A 126 -1.07 10.64 16.94
C SER A 126 -0.35 9.35 17.31
N PRO A 127 -0.96 8.45 18.09
CA PRO A 127 -0.43 7.11 18.32
C PRO A 127 -0.38 6.25 17.05
N MET A 128 -1.11 6.62 15.98
CA MET A 128 -1.14 5.89 14.70
C MET A 128 -0.01 6.27 13.74
N ILE A 129 0.89 7.19 14.11
CA ILE A 129 1.99 7.64 13.23
C ILE A 129 2.89 6.50 12.79
N THR A 130 3.28 5.61 13.72
CA THR A 130 4.16 4.49 13.40
C THR A 130 3.49 3.52 12.43
N GLU A 131 2.19 3.29 12.58
CA GLU A 131 1.43 2.46 11.64
C GLU A 131 1.29 3.12 10.28
N ALA A 132 1.01 4.43 10.22
CA ALA A 132 0.97 5.20 8.97
C ALA A 132 2.30 5.13 8.23
N LEU A 133 3.42 5.35 8.95
CA LEU A 133 4.79 5.18 8.44
C LEU A 133 5.04 3.78 7.90
N TYR A 134 4.54 2.76 8.59
CA TYR A 134 4.74 1.37 8.17
C TYR A 134 4.00 1.08 6.86
N LEU A 135 2.75 1.50 6.75
CA LEU A 135 1.93 1.33 5.54
C LEU A 135 2.45 2.18 4.37
N GLU A 136 2.92 3.40 4.64
CA GLU A 136 3.60 4.26 3.67
C GLU A 136 4.88 3.58 3.14
N GLY A 137 5.75 3.08 4.01
CA GLY A 137 6.96 2.37 3.61
C GLY A 137 6.68 1.10 2.79
N LEU A 138 5.59 0.38 3.07
CA LEU A 138 5.12 -0.73 2.26
C LEU A 138 4.63 -0.26 0.87
N ALA A 139 3.85 0.81 0.80
CA ALA A 139 3.39 1.37 -0.47
C ALA A 139 4.56 1.86 -1.35
N GLU A 140 5.57 2.47 -0.74
CA GLU A 140 6.79 2.92 -1.40
C GLU A 140 7.59 1.75 -1.98
N LYS A 141 7.68 0.63 -1.24
CA LYS A 141 8.28 -0.61 -1.71
C LYS A 141 7.55 -1.17 -2.94
N GLU A 142 6.22 -1.22 -2.93
CA GLU A 142 5.42 -1.70 -4.06
C GLU A 142 5.61 -0.82 -5.31
N LEU A 143 5.82 0.48 -5.13
CA LEU A 143 6.19 1.41 -6.21
C LEU A 143 7.68 1.37 -6.58
N LYS A 144 8.48 0.49 -5.97
CA LYS A 144 9.94 0.38 -6.12
C LYS A 144 10.69 1.67 -5.77
N ARG A 145 10.09 2.54 -4.93
CA ARG A 145 10.73 3.71 -4.34
C ARG A 145 11.55 3.27 -3.13
N TYR A 146 12.57 2.45 -3.39
CA TYR A 146 13.30 1.74 -2.34
C TYR A 146 13.96 2.68 -1.32
N GLU A 147 14.55 3.79 -1.75
CA GLU A 147 15.18 4.75 -0.81
C GLU A 147 14.16 5.38 0.15
N ASN A 148 12.99 5.77 -0.35
CA ASN A 148 11.93 6.29 0.50
C ASN A 148 11.41 5.23 1.48
N SER A 149 11.18 4.01 0.98
CA SER A 149 10.74 2.88 1.80
C SER A 149 11.73 2.58 2.95
N LEU A 150 13.03 2.58 2.65
CA LEU A 150 14.09 2.42 3.64
C LEU A 150 14.07 3.56 4.68
N SER A 151 13.86 4.82 4.24
CA SER A 151 13.73 5.96 5.14
C SER A 151 12.55 5.82 6.10
N SER A 152 11.37 5.47 5.57
CA SER A 152 10.15 5.24 6.33
C SER A 152 10.34 4.15 7.39
N PHE A 153 10.93 3.00 7.03
CA PHE A 153 11.23 1.93 7.98
C PHE A 153 12.32 2.30 8.97
N GLN A 154 13.34 3.08 8.59
CA GLN A 154 14.39 3.51 9.50
C GLN A 154 13.84 4.38 10.64
N ILE A 155 12.86 5.25 10.35
CA ILE A 155 12.19 6.06 11.38
C ILE A 155 11.50 5.15 12.41
N ILE A 156 10.83 4.09 11.96
CA ILE A 156 10.17 3.11 12.84
C ILE A 156 11.20 2.37 13.69
N ILE A 157 12.29 1.88 13.08
CA ILE A 157 13.36 1.17 13.79
C ILE A 157 13.97 2.06 14.87
N ASN A 158 14.24 3.33 14.56
CA ASN A 158 14.80 4.30 15.51
C ASN A 158 13.85 4.63 16.66
N SER A 159 12.54 4.62 16.41
CA SER A 159 11.52 4.83 17.45
C SER A 159 11.39 3.66 18.44
N GLN A 160 12.01 2.51 18.14
CA GLN A 160 11.91 1.28 18.95
C GLN A 160 10.47 0.85 19.25
N SER A 161 9.56 1.06 18.29
CA SER A 161 8.17 0.65 18.44
C SER A 161 8.05 -0.85 18.67
N GLU A 162 7.52 -1.24 19.83
CA GLU A 162 7.32 -2.66 20.18
C GLU A 162 6.49 -3.42 19.14
N GLN A 163 5.52 -2.75 18.52
CA GLN A 163 4.62 -3.37 17.53
C GLN A 163 5.21 -3.45 16.11
N TYR A 164 6.10 -2.52 15.74
CA TYR A 164 6.50 -2.32 14.33
C TYR A 164 8.02 -2.37 14.07
N ALA A 165 8.89 -2.26 15.08
CA ALA A 165 10.34 -2.23 14.87
C ALA A 165 10.83 -3.50 14.16
N ASP A 166 10.51 -4.68 14.69
CA ASP A 166 10.90 -5.96 14.09
C ASP A 166 10.36 -6.13 12.66
N LYS A 167 9.11 -5.71 12.44
CA LYS A 167 8.47 -5.74 11.12
C LYS A 167 9.19 -4.81 10.16
N ALA A 168 9.60 -3.63 10.60
CA ALA A 168 10.34 -2.67 9.80
C ALA A 168 11.74 -3.20 9.44
N ILE A 169 12.47 -3.81 10.38
CA ILE A 169 13.77 -4.46 10.10
C ILE A 169 13.58 -5.54 9.01
N TYR A 170 12.58 -6.40 9.16
CA TYR A 170 12.29 -7.45 8.19
C TYR A 170 11.92 -6.89 6.81
N GLN A 171 11.11 -5.83 6.76
CA GLN A 171 10.75 -5.19 5.50
C GLN A 171 11.94 -4.47 4.84
N THR A 172 12.81 -3.82 5.61
CA THR A 172 14.07 -3.25 5.13
C THR A 172 14.94 -4.32 4.47
N ALA A 173 15.06 -5.50 5.09
CA ALA A 173 15.78 -6.62 4.51
C ALA A 173 15.15 -7.09 3.18
N LEU A 174 13.81 -7.13 3.09
CA LEU A 174 13.10 -7.43 1.84
C LEU A 174 13.28 -6.34 0.77
N VAL A 175 13.36 -5.06 1.14
CA VAL A 175 13.67 -3.98 0.20
C VAL A 175 15.09 -4.16 -0.36
N PHE A 176 16.06 -4.52 0.48
CA PHE A 176 17.40 -4.86 -0.01
C PHE A 176 17.40 -6.10 -0.91
N LEU A 177 16.58 -7.10 -0.60
CA LEU A 177 16.42 -8.28 -1.43
C LEU A 177 15.84 -7.92 -2.81
N ASP A 178 14.75 -7.16 -2.84
CA ASP A 178 14.02 -6.79 -4.06
C ASP A 178 14.79 -5.76 -4.92
N SER A 179 15.70 -4.98 -4.32
CA SER A 179 16.66 -4.12 -5.03
C SER A 179 17.92 -4.85 -5.50
N GLY A 180 18.08 -6.13 -5.17
CA GLY A 180 19.22 -6.95 -5.57
C GLY A 180 20.47 -6.80 -4.70
N ASN A 181 20.39 -6.04 -3.60
CA ASN A 181 21.48 -5.89 -2.64
C ASN A 181 21.44 -7.03 -1.60
N TRP A 182 21.76 -8.24 -2.05
CA TRP A 182 21.68 -9.46 -1.24
C TRP A 182 22.59 -9.47 -0.01
N PRO A 183 23.83 -8.91 -0.05
CA PRO A 183 24.65 -8.79 1.15
C PRO A 183 23.97 -7.96 2.24
N LYS A 184 23.46 -6.75 1.90
CA LYS A 184 22.72 -5.94 2.86
C LYS A 184 21.44 -6.61 3.34
N ALA A 185 20.72 -7.30 2.44
CA ALA A 185 19.52 -8.03 2.79
C ALA A 185 19.81 -9.09 3.86
N LYS A 186 20.85 -9.90 3.66
CA LYS A 186 21.32 -10.90 4.61
C LYS A 186 21.65 -10.26 5.97
N ASP A 187 22.51 -9.25 5.96
CA ASP A 187 22.95 -8.59 7.19
C ASP A 187 21.76 -7.98 7.95
N THR A 188 20.80 -7.40 7.22
CA THR A 188 19.59 -6.81 7.81
C THR A 188 18.63 -7.87 8.37
N PHE A 189 18.47 -9.03 7.71
CA PHE A 189 17.69 -10.13 8.27
C PHE A 189 18.24 -10.61 9.61
N LEU A 190 19.57 -10.60 9.77
CA LEU A 190 20.23 -10.98 11.04
C LEU A 190 20.02 -9.97 12.17
N LEU A 191 19.53 -8.76 11.87
CA LEU A 191 19.17 -7.76 12.89
C LEU A 191 17.80 -8.02 13.52
N VAL A 192 16.98 -8.92 12.96
CA VAL A 192 15.69 -9.27 13.55
C VAL A 192 15.90 -9.98 14.90
N PRO A 193 15.35 -9.47 16.02
CA PRO A 193 15.62 -10.03 17.35
C PRO A 193 15.19 -11.50 17.48
N PRO A 194 15.92 -12.36 18.22
CA PRO A 194 15.54 -13.76 18.42
C PRO A 194 14.19 -13.96 19.13
N SER A 195 13.73 -12.97 19.90
CA SER A 195 12.41 -12.96 20.54
C SER A 195 11.26 -12.63 19.58
N SER A 196 11.58 -12.14 18.38
CA SER A 196 10.60 -11.77 17.38
C SER A 196 9.91 -12.99 16.77
N SER A 197 8.63 -12.88 16.47
CA SER A 197 7.91 -13.86 15.65
C SER A 197 8.50 -14.00 14.24
N LEU A 198 9.29 -13.01 13.79
CA LEU A 198 9.95 -12.99 12.49
C LEU A 198 11.36 -13.59 12.50
N ALA A 199 11.88 -14.02 13.65
CA ALA A 199 13.25 -14.50 13.80
C ALA A 199 13.55 -15.72 12.92
N SER A 200 12.68 -16.74 12.96
CA SER A 200 12.89 -17.97 12.18
C SER A 200 12.85 -17.71 10.67
N PRO A 201 11.83 -17.02 10.11
CA PRO A 201 11.86 -16.63 8.70
C PRO A 201 13.08 -15.79 8.30
N ALA A 202 13.48 -14.83 9.14
CA ALA A 202 14.62 -13.97 8.86
C ALA A 202 15.92 -14.77 8.78
N ARG A 203 16.14 -15.71 9.70
CA ARG A 203 17.30 -16.61 9.68
C ARG A 203 17.32 -17.50 8.44
N ILE A 204 16.19 -18.10 8.07
CA ILE A 204 16.09 -18.91 6.84
C ILE A 204 16.46 -18.07 5.62
N MET A 205 15.96 -16.83 5.55
CA MET A 205 16.31 -15.90 4.47
C MET A 205 17.80 -15.58 4.46
N ALA A 206 18.39 -15.24 5.61
CA ALA A 206 19.81 -14.92 5.72
C ALA A 206 20.71 -16.11 5.34
N GLU A 207 20.47 -17.29 5.90
CA GLU A 207 21.21 -18.53 5.58
C GLU A 207 21.05 -18.94 4.11
N GLY A 208 19.87 -18.71 3.54
CA GLY A 208 19.65 -18.89 2.11
C GLY A 208 20.54 -17.96 1.30
N LEU A 209 20.55 -16.66 1.63
CA LEU A 209 21.36 -15.67 0.92
C LEU A 209 22.87 -15.90 1.01
N GLU A 210 23.37 -16.67 1.98
CA GLU A 210 24.78 -17.11 2.00
C GLU A 210 25.11 -18.10 0.87
N LYS A 211 24.11 -18.84 0.39
CA LYS A 211 24.27 -19.89 -0.63
C LYS A 211 24.16 -19.36 -2.06
N THR A 212 24.11 -18.04 -2.25
CA THR A 212 23.91 -17.43 -3.57
C THR A 212 25.04 -17.69 -4.55
N ASP A 213 26.26 -17.92 -4.05
CA ASP A 213 27.42 -18.27 -4.88
C ASP A 213 27.31 -19.68 -5.48
N GLY A 214 26.48 -20.55 -4.88
CA GLY A 214 26.19 -21.89 -5.38
C GLY A 214 25.13 -21.94 -6.49
N ILE A 215 24.54 -20.81 -6.88
CA ILE A 215 23.52 -20.77 -7.94
C ILE A 215 24.19 -21.12 -9.28
N PRO A 216 23.71 -22.15 -10.01
CA PRO A 216 24.28 -22.52 -11.29
C PRO A 216 24.29 -21.35 -12.28
N ARG A 217 25.44 -21.10 -12.90
CA ARG A 217 25.60 -20.05 -13.92
C ARG A 217 26.32 -20.58 -15.15
N LYS A 218 25.91 -20.09 -16.31
CA LYS A 218 26.51 -20.32 -17.62
C LYS A 218 27.22 -19.05 -18.06
N ASN A 219 28.44 -19.16 -18.56
CA ASN A 219 29.20 -18.01 -19.05
C ASN A 219 28.71 -17.63 -20.46
N PRO A 220 28.21 -16.40 -20.68
CA PRO A 220 27.74 -15.97 -22.00
C PRO A 220 28.83 -15.97 -23.08
N ALA A 221 30.09 -15.65 -22.72
CA ALA A 221 31.20 -15.68 -23.65
C ALA A 221 31.51 -17.11 -24.11
N THR A 222 31.45 -18.09 -23.20
CA THR A 222 31.60 -19.51 -23.55
C THR A 222 30.49 -19.97 -24.48
N ALA A 223 29.23 -19.58 -24.23
CA ALA A 223 28.12 -19.89 -25.12
C ALA A 223 28.32 -19.32 -26.53
N GLY A 224 28.77 -18.06 -26.63
CA GLY A 224 29.10 -17.42 -27.90
C GLY A 224 30.27 -18.08 -28.62
N PHE A 225 31.36 -18.37 -27.92
CA PHE A 225 32.53 -19.04 -28.48
C PHE A 225 32.17 -20.41 -29.05
N LEU A 226 31.43 -21.23 -28.29
CA LEU A 226 30.96 -22.53 -28.76
C LEU A 226 30.12 -22.36 -30.04
N ALA A 227 29.10 -21.49 -30.01
CA ALA A 227 28.25 -21.24 -31.18
C ALA A 227 29.04 -20.72 -32.41
N ALA A 228 30.14 -20.00 -32.20
CA ALA A 228 31.01 -19.50 -33.26
C ALA A 228 31.94 -20.58 -33.84
N VAL A 229 32.20 -21.66 -33.10
CA VAL A 229 32.95 -22.83 -33.60
C VAL A 229 32.02 -23.80 -34.32
N LEU A 230 30.84 -24.04 -33.76
CA LEU A 230 29.86 -24.98 -34.29
C LEU A 230 28.43 -24.46 -34.06
N PRO A 231 27.65 -24.19 -35.11
CA PRO A 231 26.25 -23.80 -34.98
C PRO A 231 25.45 -24.69 -34.04
N GLY A 232 24.76 -24.07 -33.09
CA GLY A 232 23.92 -24.73 -32.10
C GLY A 232 24.64 -25.24 -30.85
N SER A 233 25.98 -25.36 -30.83
CA SER A 233 26.70 -25.87 -29.66
C SER A 233 26.61 -24.95 -28.43
N GLY A 234 26.54 -23.63 -28.62
CA GLY A 234 26.23 -22.68 -27.55
C GLY A 234 24.82 -22.85 -26.97
N HIS A 235 23.84 -23.26 -27.79
CA HIS A 235 22.49 -23.61 -27.33
C HIS A 235 22.48 -24.95 -26.59
N VAL A 236 23.29 -25.93 -26.99
CA VAL A 236 23.48 -27.18 -26.22
C VAL A 236 24.03 -26.86 -24.83
N TYR A 237 25.06 -26.01 -24.74
CA TYR A 237 25.66 -25.58 -23.46
C TYR A 237 24.63 -24.93 -22.51
N THR A 238 23.64 -24.23 -23.08
CA THR A 238 22.55 -23.56 -22.37
C THR A 238 21.27 -24.40 -22.29
N GLU A 239 21.36 -25.70 -22.59
CA GLU A 239 20.27 -26.70 -22.46
C GLU A 239 19.05 -26.43 -23.36
N ARG A 240 19.29 -25.74 -24.49
CA ARG A 240 18.27 -25.40 -25.50
C ARG A 240 18.43 -26.29 -26.74
N TYR A 241 18.19 -27.60 -26.57
CA TYR A 241 18.45 -28.60 -27.61
C TYR A 241 17.65 -28.39 -28.91
N ARG A 242 16.40 -27.91 -28.81
CA ARG A 242 15.60 -27.60 -29.99
C ARG A 242 16.23 -26.47 -30.82
N ASP A 243 16.68 -25.41 -30.17
CA ASP A 243 17.33 -24.29 -30.84
C ASP A 243 18.70 -24.69 -31.39
N ALA A 244 19.42 -25.54 -30.66
CA ALA A 244 20.67 -26.13 -31.14
C ALA A 244 20.49 -26.90 -32.44
N ALA A 245 19.49 -27.79 -32.50
CA ALA A 245 19.18 -28.58 -33.69
C ALA A 245 18.81 -27.69 -34.88
N MET A 246 17.96 -26.68 -34.66
CA MET A 246 17.58 -25.74 -35.72
C MET A 246 18.77 -24.93 -36.23
N ALA A 247 19.64 -24.44 -35.34
CA ALA A 247 20.85 -23.74 -35.74
C ALA A 247 21.75 -24.66 -36.57
N PHE A 248 22.04 -25.89 -36.11
CA PHE A 248 22.88 -26.82 -36.85
C PHE A 248 22.33 -27.15 -38.25
N LEU A 249 21.03 -27.48 -38.34
CA LEU A 249 20.39 -27.85 -39.60
C LEU A 249 20.33 -26.69 -40.58
N LEU A 250 19.95 -25.49 -40.14
CA LEU A 250 19.80 -24.35 -41.04
C LEU A 250 21.14 -23.83 -41.56
N ASN A 251 22.16 -23.68 -40.70
CA ASN A 251 23.50 -23.28 -41.18
C ASN A 251 24.05 -24.36 -42.13
N GLY A 252 23.87 -25.65 -41.80
CA GLY A 252 24.24 -26.74 -42.70
C GLY A 252 23.56 -26.65 -44.07
N ALA A 253 22.25 -26.38 -44.10
CA ALA A 253 21.50 -26.21 -45.34
C ALA A 253 21.97 -25.01 -46.17
N PHE A 254 22.21 -23.86 -45.54
CA PHE A 254 22.72 -22.67 -46.21
C PHE A 254 24.14 -22.86 -46.77
N ILE A 255 25.03 -23.50 -46.00
CA ILE A 255 26.38 -23.84 -46.45
C ILE A 255 26.33 -24.78 -47.66
N LEU A 256 25.52 -25.84 -47.59
CA LEU A 256 25.34 -26.77 -48.72
C LEU A 256 24.78 -26.05 -49.95
N ALA A 257 23.77 -25.19 -49.78
CA ALA A 257 23.20 -24.41 -50.86
C ALA A 257 24.24 -23.44 -51.48
N ALA A 258 25.05 -22.77 -50.67
CA ALA A 258 26.12 -21.91 -51.15
C ALA A 258 27.14 -22.70 -51.97
N VAL A 259 27.63 -23.84 -51.45
CA VAL A 259 28.58 -24.72 -52.15
C VAL A 259 28.03 -25.18 -53.50
N GLU A 260 26.77 -25.61 -53.55
CA GLU A 260 26.13 -26.07 -54.79
C GLU A 260 25.99 -24.94 -55.82
N LEU A 261 25.62 -23.73 -55.39
CA LEU A 261 25.49 -22.58 -56.27
C LEU A 261 26.85 -22.15 -56.86
N PHE A 262 27.92 -22.18 -56.07
CA PHE A 262 29.26 -21.89 -56.57
C PHE A 262 29.78 -22.97 -57.53
N ARG A 263 29.52 -24.25 -57.25
CA ARG A 263 29.87 -25.37 -58.14
C ARG A 263 29.13 -25.32 -59.47
N SER A 264 27.89 -24.85 -59.46
CA SER A 264 27.06 -24.67 -60.65
C SER A 264 27.33 -23.35 -61.40
N GLU A 265 28.43 -22.64 -61.08
CA GLU A 265 28.81 -21.35 -61.68
C GLU A 265 27.76 -20.22 -61.52
N ARG A 266 26.82 -20.36 -60.56
CA ARG A 266 25.78 -19.37 -60.25
C ARG A 266 26.25 -18.37 -59.20
N TYR A 267 27.35 -17.67 -59.50
CA TYR A 267 28.07 -16.82 -58.54
C TYR A 267 27.22 -15.74 -57.85
N ALA A 268 26.34 -15.07 -58.59
CA ALA A 268 25.49 -14.02 -58.02
C ALA A 268 24.54 -14.59 -56.95
N ALA A 269 23.88 -15.71 -57.22
CA ALA A 269 23.00 -16.38 -56.26
C ALA A 269 23.80 -16.94 -55.07
N GLY A 270 24.97 -17.55 -55.33
CA GLY A 270 25.87 -18.04 -54.29
C GLY A 270 26.36 -16.94 -53.35
N GLY A 271 26.69 -15.76 -53.89
CA GLY A 271 27.03 -14.56 -53.10
C GLY A 271 25.88 -14.09 -52.22
N VAL A 272 24.65 -14.03 -52.74
CA VAL A 272 23.47 -13.67 -51.96
C VAL A 272 23.24 -14.65 -50.81
N VAL A 273 23.25 -15.97 -51.08
CA VAL A 273 23.07 -16.99 -50.04
C VAL A 273 24.15 -16.91 -48.97
N THR A 274 25.41 -16.73 -49.37
CA THR A 274 26.53 -16.60 -48.42
C THR A 274 26.40 -15.36 -47.55
N PHE A 275 25.98 -14.22 -48.12
CA PHE A 275 25.70 -13.02 -47.35
C PHE A 275 24.61 -13.25 -46.30
N PHE A 276 23.50 -13.89 -46.68
CA PHE A 276 22.45 -14.26 -45.73
C PHE A 276 22.94 -15.25 -44.66
N GLU A 277 23.78 -16.22 -45.03
CA GLU A 277 24.34 -17.17 -44.08
C GLU A 277 25.24 -16.47 -43.04
N ILE A 278 26.07 -15.50 -43.44
CA ILE A 278 26.89 -14.74 -42.48
C ILE A 278 26.00 -14.02 -41.45
N LEU A 279 24.89 -13.42 -41.90
CA LEU A 279 23.94 -12.75 -41.01
C LEU A 279 23.25 -13.77 -40.09
N TRP A 280 22.82 -14.90 -40.63
CA TRP A 280 22.17 -15.97 -39.87
C TRP A 280 23.11 -16.58 -38.82
N TYR A 281 24.34 -16.89 -39.22
CA TYR A 281 25.41 -17.39 -38.36
C TYR A 281 25.69 -16.43 -37.18
N SER A 282 25.83 -15.14 -37.48
CA SER A 282 26.02 -14.10 -36.47
C SER A 282 24.84 -14.02 -35.49
N GLY A 283 23.62 -14.13 -36.00
CA GLY A 283 22.40 -14.19 -35.19
C GLY A 283 22.36 -15.40 -34.24
N ASN A 284 22.85 -16.57 -34.68
CA ASN A 284 22.94 -17.76 -33.84
C ASN A 284 23.92 -17.58 -32.68
N ILE A 285 25.06 -16.95 -32.91
CA ILE A 285 26.03 -16.63 -31.84
C ILE A 285 25.38 -15.72 -30.80
N TYR A 286 24.75 -14.62 -31.23
CA TYR A 286 24.05 -13.71 -30.33
C TYR A 286 22.93 -14.41 -29.55
N SER A 287 22.16 -15.28 -30.22
CA SER A 287 21.10 -16.09 -29.62
C SER A 287 21.64 -17.02 -28.53
N ALA A 288 22.81 -17.63 -28.71
CA ALA A 288 23.45 -18.47 -27.70
C ALA A 288 23.90 -17.66 -26.47
N VAL A 289 24.53 -16.51 -26.67
CA VAL A 289 24.92 -15.56 -25.60
C VAL A 289 23.69 -15.13 -24.79
N SER A 290 22.61 -14.71 -25.48
CA SER A 290 21.35 -14.34 -24.85
C SER A 290 20.73 -15.48 -24.06
N SER A 291 20.84 -16.72 -24.56
CA SER A 291 20.33 -17.91 -23.87
C SER A 291 21.06 -18.18 -22.55
N ALA A 292 22.37 -17.90 -22.47
CA ALA A 292 23.13 -18.02 -21.23
C ALA A 292 22.67 -17.00 -20.17
N HIS A 293 22.44 -15.75 -20.56
CA HIS A 293 21.87 -14.74 -19.65
C HIS A 293 20.48 -15.17 -19.13
N LYS A 294 19.61 -15.66 -20.02
CA LYS A 294 18.27 -16.15 -19.66
C LYS A 294 18.31 -17.38 -18.76
N TYR A 295 19.30 -18.27 -18.91
CA TYR A 295 19.52 -19.38 -18.00
C TYR A 295 19.87 -18.85 -16.60
N ASN A 296 20.83 -17.93 -16.50
CA ASN A 296 21.31 -17.41 -15.22
C ASN A 296 20.20 -16.69 -14.43
N GLU A 297 19.43 -15.83 -15.09
CA GLU A 297 18.30 -15.15 -14.44
C GLU A 297 17.21 -16.13 -14.00
N ARG A 298 16.96 -17.20 -14.78
CA ARG A 298 15.98 -18.23 -14.41
C ARG A 298 16.40 -19.00 -13.16
N GLU A 299 17.65 -19.44 -13.08
CA GLU A 299 18.16 -20.17 -11.91
C GLU A 299 18.19 -19.28 -10.66
N LYS A 300 18.59 -18.01 -10.82
CA LYS A 300 18.48 -17.00 -9.76
C LYS A 300 17.04 -16.82 -9.28
N ASN A 301 16.07 -16.65 -10.18
CA ASN A 301 14.68 -16.43 -9.80
C ASN A 301 14.07 -17.67 -9.12
N LYS A 302 14.32 -18.87 -9.66
CA LYS A 302 13.94 -20.14 -9.02
C LYS A 302 14.50 -20.25 -7.61
N PHE A 303 15.78 -19.90 -7.42
CA PHE A 303 16.42 -19.90 -6.11
C PHE A 303 15.70 -18.95 -5.14
N LEU A 304 15.46 -17.71 -5.56
CA LEU A 304 14.77 -16.71 -4.72
C LEU A 304 13.32 -17.10 -4.40
N GLU A 305 12.59 -17.65 -5.35
CA GLU A 305 11.23 -18.17 -5.15
C GLU A 305 11.21 -19.32 -4.14
N ASN A 306 12.13 -20.28 -4.28
CA ASN A 306 12.28 -21.38 -3.34
C ASN A 306 12.67 -20.89 -1.94
N LEU A 307 13.54 -19.89 -1.85
CA LEU A 307 13.94 -19.29 -0.59
C LEU A 307 12.77 -18.59 0.10
N LYS A 308 12.01 -17.75 -0.63
CA LYS A 308 10.78 -17.12 -0.13
C LYS A 308 9.77 -18.17 0.33
N LYS A 309 9.56 -19.23 -0.45
CA LYS A 309 8.66 -20.33 -0.07
C LYS A 309 9.11 -21.05 1.22
N THR A 310 10.42 -21.29 1.37
CA THR A 310 10.98 -22.03 2.51
C THR A 310 10.99 -21.22 3.79
N SER A 311 11.16 -19.89 3.72
CA SER A 311 11.05 -19.01 4.88
C SER A 311 9.60 -18.83 5.37
N GLY A 312 8.65 -19.54 4.77
CA GLY A 312 7.22 -19.39 5.05
C GLY A 312 6.64 -18.12 4.46
N LEU A 313 7.41 -17.35 3.66
CA LEU A 313 6.95 -16.16 2.95
C LEU A 313 6.07 -16.61 1.76
N SER A 314 4.87 -17.06 2.09
CA SER A 314 3.77 -17.18 1.14
C SER A 314 3.08 -15.82 1.04
N LEU A 315 2.81 -15.33 -0.16
CA LEU A 315 1.78 -14.32 -0.33
C LEU A 315 0.45 -14.98 0.02
N SER A 316 0.03 -14.94 1.28
CA SER A 316 -1.31 -15.32 1.69
C SER A 316 -2.06 -14.08 2.19
N TYR A 317 -3.30 -13.98 1.73
CA TYR A 317 -4.25 -12.94 2.09
C TYR A 317 -5.07 -13.48 3.26
N ASP A 318 -5.04 -12.77 4.39
CA ASP A 318 -5.94 -13.06 5.51
C ASP A 318 -7.33 -12.46 5.20
N PRO A 319 -8.37 -13.28 4.96
CA PRO A 319 -9.71 -12.77 4.67
C PRO A 319 -10.39 -12.11 5.87
N ALA A 320 -9.90 -12.32 7.09
CA ALA A 320 -10.54 -11.82 8.32
C ALA A 320 -10.10 -10.40 8.69
N THR A 321 -8.89 -9.98 8.30
CA THR A 321 -8.30 -8.69 8.71
C THR A 321 -8.06 -7.72 7.55
N SER A 322 -8.39 -8.12 6.32
CA SER A 322 -8.25 -7.32 5.09
C SER A 322 -6.94 -6.53 5.03
N SER A 323 -5.84 -7.06 5.56
CA SER A 323 -4.54 -6.40 5.65
C SER A 323 -3.50 -7.21 4.89
N PRO A 324 -2.66 -6.60 4.03
CA PRO A 324 -1.49 -7.29 3.53
C PRO A 324 -0.46 -7.35 4.67
N LEU A 325 -0.68 -8.28 5.59
CA LEU A 325 0.39 -8.75 6.44
C LEU A 325 1.15 -9.80 5.65
N LEU A 326 2.46 -9.79 5.86
CA LEU A 326 3.34 -10.86 5.46
C LEU A 326 2.80 -12.16 6.10
N ALA A 327 2.00 -12.92 5.37
CA ALA A 327 1.35 -14.10 5.92
C ALA A 327 2.33 -15.26 5.88
N PHE A 328 2.91 -15.57 7.03
CA PHE A 328 3.67 -16.79 7.20
C PHE A 328 2.71 -17.97 7.21
N SER A 329 2.57 -18.67 6.09
CA SER A 329 1.90 -19.98 6.13
C SER A 329 2.88 -20.97 6.76
N PHE A 330 2.79 -21.18 8.07
CA PHE A 330 3.41 -22.33 8.71
C PHE A 330 2.58 -23.56 8.34
N ARG A 331 3.04 -24.35 7.37
CA ARG A 331 2.55 -25.72 7.20
C ARG A 331 3.25 -26.57 8.27
N TYR A 332 2.51 -26.97 9.29
CA TYR A 332 2.90 -28.04 10.20
C TYR A 332 2.84 -29.39 9.50
#